data_AF-A0A2W2CPU6-F1
#
_entry.id   AF-A0A2W2CPU6-F1
#
_cell.length_a   1.000
_cell.length_b   1.000
_cell.length_c   1.000
_cell.angle_alpha   90.00
_cell.angle_beta   90.00
_cell.angle_gamma   90.00
#
_symmetry.space_group_name_H-M   'P 1'
#
loop_
_entity.id
_entity.type
_entity.pdbx_description
1 polymer ?
#
loop_
_entity_poly.entity_id
_entity_poly.type
_entity_poly.pdbx_seq_one_letter_code
_entity_poly.pdbx_strand_id
1 'polypeptide(L)'
;MLISRASRAATLAACATFLLATSACGTDQPEEATTHQVRLYGTDGNMFNSYPAELKERAALVDGMKGTTPLTPLPEDFKSRLRSVDPKLTDYLYSAETYDAVVISAIAAQLAGSTDPAAIAKQIVGVTNNGQRCETAAACLALARDGQDVEYRSVSLTRAGFTDAGEPATASYATLHFDGQQLNDGKTEFVGAGDESAASTKTPPKPKKQRPGRSAPDAPLVLGGLLPQTGDLALAYPPMSAGAALAIREINAAGGVLGEAVVWNPGDDGTNPAVAKATVAKHVEAGVHVIIGAGASGISRAVLPDVVSAGRVLFSPSNTDAGLSAVEDNGLYFRTAPPDSLQGRALADVILRDGPRKIALVARKDSYGEGLQGYVRTELERAGFGGDRVKLLTYEPPEDAKANPVDFTAGAKEIKDFDADAVLIIGFAESAQVIRALADAGMEIRH
;
A
#
# COMPACT_ATOMS: atom_id res chain seq x y z
N MET A 1 38.68 -45.32 -49.19
CA MET A 1 38.06 -44.83 -50.44
C MET A 1 37.64 -43.38 -50.17
N LEU A 2 38.52 -42.40 -50.36
CA LEU A 2 38.84 -41.69 -51.63
C LEU A 2 37.63 -40.98 -52.26
N ILE A 3 37.69 -39.62 -52.20
CA ILE A 3 37.41 -38.65 -53.31
C ILE A 3 35.89 -38.40 -53.58
N SER A 4 35.33 -37.20 -53.81
CA SER A 4 35.76 -35.79 -54.03
C SER A 4 34.48 -34.92 -54.01
N ARG A 5 34.38 -33.83 -53.25
CA ARG A 5 34.52 -32.40 -53.67
C ARG A 5 33.92 -31.97 -55.04
N ALA A 6 32.98 -31.01 -54.93
CA ALA A 6 32.88 -29.73 -55.66
C ALA A 6 32.55 -29.78 -57.19
N SER A 7 31.91 -28.82 -57.87
CA SER A 7 31.60 -27.40 -57.64
C SER A 7 30.53 -26.94 -58.65
N ARG A 8 29.76 -25.91 -58.27
CA ARG A 8 29.34 -24.71 -59.06
C ARG A 8 29.06 -24.82 -60.57
N ALA A 9 27.86 -24.38 -60.97
CA ALA A 9 27.71 -23.38 -62.04
C ALA A 9 26.34 -22.70 -61.94
N ALA A 10 26.37 -21.37 -61.85
CA ALA A 10 25.21 -20.48 -61.97
C ALA A 10 24.83 -20.29 -63.44
N THR A 11 23.56 -20.00 -63.71
CA THR A 11 23.16 -19.36 -64.98
C THR A 11 22.09 -18.31 -64.69
N LEU A 12 22.36 -17.11 -65.20
CA LEU A 12 21.58 -15.89 -65.07
C LEU A 12 20.34 -15.88 -65.97
N ALA A 13 19.29 -15.21 -65.44
CA ALA A 13 18.43 -14.19 -66.04
C ALA A 13 17.72 -14.44 -67.39
N ALA A 14 16.39 -14.26 -67.36
CA ALA A 14 15.71 -13.34 -68.28
C ALA A 14 14.36 -12.90 -67.68
N CYS A 15 14.19 -11.58 -67.56
CA CYS A 15 12.96 -10.89 -67.21
C CYS A 15 11.87 -11.09 -68.28
N ALA A 16 10.62 -11.26 -67.86
CA ALA A 16 9.46 -10.87 -68.65
C ALA A 16 8.38 -10.32 -67.73
N THR A 17 8.37 -9.00 -67.62
CA THR A 17 7.28 -8.19 -67.08
C THR A 17 6.04 -8.37 -67.95
N PHE A 18 4.94 -8.85 -67.37
CA PHE A 18 3.60 -8.66 -67.92
C PHE A 18 2.75 -7.94 -66.87
N LEU A 19 2.66 -6.62 -67.04
CA LEU A 19 1.63 -5.78 -66.45
C LEU A 19 0.47 -5.73 -67.44
N LEU A 20 -0.70 -6.24 -67.04
CA LEU A 20 -1.98 -5.77 -67.57
C LEU A 20 -3.08 -5.98 -66.52
N ALA A 21 -3.80 -4.90 -66.31
CA ALA A 21 -4.72 -4.61 -65.23
C ALA A 21 -6.12 -5.24 -65.39
N THR A 22 -6.68 -5.57 -64.23
CA THR A 22 -8.08 -5.43 -63.77
C THR A 22 -9.21 -6.25 -64.41
N SER A 23 -9.87 -7.05 -63.56
CA SER A 23 -11.31 -6.91 -63.31
C SER A 23 -11.61 -7.31 -61.87
N ALA A 24 -12.45 -6.50 -61.22
CA ALA A 24 -12.80 -6.57 -59.82
C ALA A 24 -13.76 -7.73 -59.51
N CYS A 25 -13.45 -8.48 -58.44
CA CYS A 25 -14.44 -9.11 -57.57
C CYS A 25 -13.92 -8.92 -56.15
N GLY A 26 -14.46 -7.92 -55.45
CA GLY A 26 -14.25 -7.77 -54.02
C GLY A 26 -14.87 -8.97 -53.31
N THR A 27 -14.03 -9.82 -52.74
CA THR A 27 -14.44 -10.63 -51.59
C THR A 27 -14.00 -9.85 -50.38
N ASP A 28 -14.95 -9.16 -49.75
CA ASP A 28 -14.81 -8.65 -48.39
C ASP A 28 -14.51 -9.86 -47.50
N GLN A 29 -13.22 -10.15 -47.28
CA GLN A 29 -12.86 -10.82 -46.05
C GLN A 29 -13.13 -9.78 -44.96
N PRO A 30 -13.94 -10.08 -43.94
CA PRO A 30 -13.98 -9.22 -42.78
C PRO A 30 -12.53 -9.13 -42.29
N GLU A 31 -11.99 -7.91 -42.21
CA GLU A 31 -10.83 -7.69 -41.34
C GLU A 31 -11.20 -8.33 -40.01
N GLU A 32 -10.47 -9.38 -39.62
CA GLU A 32 -10.50 -9.82 -38.23
C GLU A 32 -10.15 -8.58 -37.43
N ALA A 33 -11.15 -7.96 -36.81
CA ALA A 33 -10.95 -6.83 -35.94
C ALA A 33 -9.99 -7.32 -34.87
N THR A 34 -8.72 -6.94 -34.97
CA THR A 34 -7.71 -7.30 -33.98
C THR A 34 -8.21 -6.77 -32.66
N THR A 35 -8.64 -7.65 -31.77
CA THR A 35 -9.17 -7.23 -30.47
C THR A 35 -8.04 -6.55 -29.71
N HIS A 36 -8.27 -5.32 -29.27
CA HIS A 36 -7.27 -4.58 -28.52
C HIS A 36 -7.21 -5.16 -27.11
N GLN A 37 -6.32 -6.12 -26.90
CA GLN A 37 -6.14 -6.81 -25.64
C GLN A 37 -5.30 -5.99 -24.67
N VAL A 38 -5.77 -5.86 -23.43
CA VAL A 38 -5.09 -5.10 -22.38
C VAL A 38 -4.93 -5.92 -21.12
N ARG A 39 -3.74 -5.87 -20.52
CA ARG A 39 -3.46 -6.41 -19.19
C ARG A 39 -3.66 -5.34 -18.13
N LEU A 40 -4.30 -5.72 -17.03
CA LEU A 40 -4.54 -4.81 -15.91
C LEU A 40 -3.52 -5.03 -14.81
N TYR A 41 -3.01 -3.92 -14.29
CA TYR A 41 -2.17 -3.88 -13.10
C TYR A 41 -2.80 -2.95 -12.06
N GLY A 42 -2.66 -3.31 -10.78
CA GLY A 42 -3.18 -2.57 -9.64
C GLY A 42 -2.16 -2.34 -8.54
N THR A 43 -2.63 -1.73 -7.46
CA THR A 43 -1.87 -1.37 -6.27
C THR A 43 -2.61 -1.82 -5.00
N ASP A 44 -2.04 -1.56 -3.83
CA ASP A 44 -2.65 -1.77 -2.52
C ASP A 44 -4.06 -1.18 -2.38
N GLY A 45 -4.37 -0.13 -3.14
CA GLY A 45 -5.70 0.48 -3.19
C GLY A 45 -6.80 -0.35 -3.87
N ASN A 46 -6.45 -1.36 -4.66
CA ASN A 46 -7.41 -2.18 -5.43
C ASN A 46 -7.06 -3.67 -5.56
N MET A 47 -6.03 -4.16 -4.86
CA MET A 47 -5.62 -5.56 -4.87
C MET A 47 -6.04 -6.31 -3.59
N PHE A 48 -7.34 -6.52 -3.40
CA PHE A 48 -7.93 -7.28 -2.28
C PHE A 48 -9.28 -7.93 -2.67
N ASN A 49 -9.69 -8.99 -1.97
CA ASN A 49 -10.83 -9.86 -2.34
C ASN A 49 -12.19 -9.16 -2.34
N SER A 50 -12.33 -8.05 -1.61
CA SER A 50 -13.55 -7.24 -1.62
C SER A 50 -13.66 -6.30 -2.83
N TYR A 51 -12.56 -5.99 -3.53
CA TYR A 51 -12.54 -5.05 -4.65
C TYR A 51 -13.44 -5.45 -5.84
N PRO A 52 -13.56 -6.73 -6.26
CA PRO A 52 -14.41 -7.11 -7.38
C PRO A 52 -15.90 -6.74 -7.21
N ALA A 53 -16.36 -6.53 -5.97
CA ALA A 53 -17.72 -6.07 -5.71
C ALA A 53 -17.99 -4.66 -6.29
N GLU A 54 -16.97 -3.81 -6.41
CA GLU A 54 -17.08 -2.46 -6.98
C GLU A 54 -17.39 -2.47 -8.48
N LEU A 55 -17.09 -3.58 -9.15
CA LEU A 55 -17.41 -3.81 -10.57
C LEU A 55 -18.83 -4.36 -10.79
N LYS A 56 -19.55 -4.68 -9.71
CA LYS A 56 -20.95 -5.14 -9.73
C LYS A 56 -21.14 -6.32 -10.69
N GLU A 57 -22.06 -6.20 -11.66
CA GLU A 57 -22.34 -7.22 -12.67
C GLU A 57 -21.15 -7.57 -13.57
N ARG A 58 -20.09 -6.76 -13.55
CA ARG A 58 -18.87 -6.94 -14.34
C ARG A 58 -17.66 -7.37 -13.50
N ALA A 59 -17.88 -7.98 -12.34
CA ALA A 59 -16.82 -8.45 -11.45
C ALA A 59 -15.79 -9.36 -12.15
N ALA A 60 -16.17 -10.10 -13.19
CA ALA A 60 -15.22 -10.92 -13.96
C ALA A 60 -14.13 -10.12 -14.70
N LEU A 61 -14.26 -8.79 -14.82
CA LEU A 61 -13.25 -7.96 -15.48
C LEU A 61 -11.93 -7.83 -14.71
N VAL A 62 -11.87 -8.23 -13.43
CA VAL A 62 -10.59 -8.31 -12.69
C VAL A 62 -9.81 -9.58 -12.98
N ASP A 63 -10.39 -10.57 -13.64
CA ASP A 63 -9.72 -11.85 -13.85
C ASP A 63 -8.41 -11.66 -14.66
N GLY A 64 -7.30 -12.19 -14.14
CA GLY A 64 -5.96 -11.99 -14.68
C GLY A 64 -5.27 -10.69 -14.25
N MET A 65 -5.96 -9.76 -13.57
CA MET A 65 -5.36 -8.54 -13.04
C MET A 65 -4.28 -8.88 -12.01
N LYS A 66 -3.12 -8.24 -12.16
CA LYS A 66 -1.97 -8.38 -11.27
C LYS A 66 -1.75 -7.10 -10.48
N GLY A 67 -0.94 -7.11 -9.45
CA GLY A 67 -0.58 -5.87 -8.77
C GLY A 67 0.30 -6.12 -7.57
N THR A 68 0.65 -5.03 -6.88
CA THR A 68 1.46 -5.14 -5.66
C THR A 68 0.80 -4.45 -4.49
N THR A 69 1.03 -4.99 -3.29
CA THR A 69 0.66 -4.36 -2.03
C THR A 69 1.81 -4.49 -1.03
N PRO A 70 2.03 -3.52 -0.12
CA PRO A 70 2.78 -3.78 1.10
C PRO A 70 2.14 -4.96 1.83
N LEU A 71 2.88 -6.06 1.97
CA LEU A 71 2.44 -7.24 2.68
C LEU A 71 3.64 -8.15 2.98
N THR A 72 3.88 -8.35 4.26
CA THR A 72 4.71 -9.46 4.75
C THR A 72 3.86 -10.74 4.75
N PRO A 73 4.42 -11.92 4.45
CA PRO A 73 3.69 -13.18 4.61
C PRO A 73 3.09 -13.29 6.01
N LEU A 74 1.76 -13.25 6.11
CA LEU A 74 1.07 -13.26 7.40
C LEU A 74 0.97 -14.70 7.93
N PRO A 75 1.49 -14.97 9.14
CA PRO A 75 1.31 -16.27 9.79
C PRO A 75 -0.18 -16.61 9.99
N GLU A 76 -0.55 -17.89 9.84
CA GLU A 76 -1.94 -18.32 10.06
C GLU A 76 -2.42 -18.13 11.49
N ASP A 77 -1.53 -18.16 12.48
CA ASP A 77 -1.91 -17.85 13.87
C ASP A 77 -2.32 -16.37 14.00
N PHE A 78 -1.65 -15.45 13.30
CA PHE A 78 -2.01 -14.04 13.29
C PHE A 78 -3.37 -13.82 12.59
N LYS A 79 -3.57 -14.43 11.42
CA LYS A 79 -4.87 -14.37 10.73
C LYS A 79 -6.00 -14.96 11.59
N SER A 80 -5.73 -16.06 12.30
CA SER A 80 -6.68 -16.67 13.23
C SER A 80 -7.02 -15.74 14.40
N ARG A 81 -6.02 -15.06 14.98
CA ARG A 81 -6.21 -14.06 16.04
C ARG A 81 -7.03 -12.87 15.54
N LEU A 82 -6.81 -12.39 14.32
CA LEU A 82 -7.65 -11.36 13.70
C LEU A 82 -9.09 -11.84 13.51
N ARG A 83 -9.31 -13.07 13.01
CA ARG A 83 -10.64 -13.66 12.87
C ARG A 83 -11.36 -13.88 14.20
N SER A 84 -10.63 -13.97 15.32
CA SER A 84 -11.23 -13.97 16.67
C SER A 84 -11.77 -12.60 17.10
N VAL A 85 -11.30 -11.51 16.46
CA VAL A 85 -11.85 -10.15 16.62
C VAL A 85 -13.02 -9.95 15.66
N ASP A 86 -12.82 -10.26 14.38
CA ASP A 86 -13.84 -10.19 13.35
C ASP A 86 -13.88 -11.49 12.51
N PRO A 87 -14.83 -12.39 12.78
CA PRO A 87 -14.96 -13.66 12.06
C PRO A 87 -15.30 -13.51 10.57
N LYS A 88 -15.65 -12.31 10.10
CA LYS A 88 -16.04 -12.06 8.71
C LYS A 88 -14.87 -11.61 7.82
N LEU A 89 -13.67 -11.45 8.37
CA LEU A 89 -12.51 -11.00 7.59
C LEU A 89 -12.16 -11.97 6.47
N THR A 90 -12.20 -11.43 5.24
CA THR A 90 -11.74 -12.07 4.01
C THR A 90 -10.39 -11.54 3.55
N ASP A 91 -9.99 -10.37 4.06
CA ASP A 91 -8.81 -9.62 3.67
C ASP A 91 -8.02 -9.22 4.92
N TYR A 92 -6.72 -8.94 4.72
CA TYR A 92 -5.78 -8.67 5.80
C TYR A 92 -4.89 -7.44 5.54
N LEU A 93 -5.19 -6.67 4.50
CA LEU A 93 -4.45 -5.46 4.11
C LEU A 93 -4.28 -4.51 5.32
N TYR A 94 -3.05 -4.07 5.57
CA TYR A 94 -2.65 -3.17 6.67
C TYR A 94 -3.04 -3.61 8.10
N SER A 95 -3.51 -4.85 8.30
CA SER A 95 -3.87 -5.35 9.63
C SER A 95 -2.64 -5.51 10.54
N ALA A 96 -1.53 -6.00 9.98
CA ALA A 96 -0.26 -6.19 10.68
C ALA A 96 0.38 -4.84 11.03
N GLU A 97 0.39 -3.91 10.08
CA GLU A 97 0.90 -2.56 10.23
C GLU A 97 0.11 -1.78 11.28
N THR A 98 -1.22 -1.93 11.30
CA THR A 98 -2.08 -1.31 12.32
C THR A 98 -1.85 -1.91 13.69
N TYR A 99 -1.74 -3.24 13.77
CA TYR A 99 -1.40 -3.94 15.02
C TYR A 99 -0.04 -3.45 15.57
N ASP A 100 0.98 -3.40 14.72
CA ASP A 100 2.34 -2.97 15.11
C ASP A 100 2.40 -1.51 15.52
N ALA A 101 1.69 -0.59 14.84
CA ALA A 101 1.64 0.82 15.23
C ALA A 101 1.07 1.01 16.66
N VAL A 102 0.02 0.24 17.00
CA VAL A 102 -0.59 0.26 18.34
C VAL A 102 0.36 -0.32 19.39
N VAL A 103 0.99 -1.47 19.10
CA VAL A 103 1.94 -2.13 20.03
C VAL A 103 3.17 -1.26 20.27
N ILE A 104 3.76 -0.69 19.21
CA ILE A 104 4.92 0.21 19.31
C ILE A 104 4.58 1.43 20.17
N SER A 105 3.41 2.04 19.96
CA SER A 105 2.96 3.19 20.76
C SER A 105 2.86 2.86 22.26
N ALA A 106 2.33 1.67 22.59
CA ALA A 106 2.22 1.21 23.97
C ALA A 106 3.58 0.95 24.62
N ILE A 107 4.49 0.29 23.90
CA ILE A 107 5.86 0.04 24.38
C ILE A 107 6.60 1.37 24.56
N ALA A 108 6.49 2.29 23.60
CA ALA A 108 7.14 3.60 23.66
C ALA A 108 6.69 4.40 24.91
N ALA A 109 5.39 4.43 25.20
CA ALA A 109 4.85 5.03 26.42
C ALA A 109 5.37 4.35 27.70
N GLN A 110 5.47 3.01 27.69
CA GLN A 110 6.00 2.26 28.81
C GLN A 110 7.49 2.59 29.07
N LEU A 111 8.33 2.62 28.02
CA LEU A 111 9.75 2.98 28.12
C LEU A 111 9.94 4.44 28.54
N ALA A 112 9.11 5.35 28.02
CA ALA A 112 9.12 6.76 28.41
C ALA A 112 8.73 6.98 29.88
N GLY A 113 8.01 6.03 30.48
CA GLY A 113 7.41 6.17 31.81
C GLY A 113 6.40 7.32 31.86
N SER A 114 5.73 7.61 30.74
CA SER A 114 4.86 8.77 30.55
C SER A 114 3.88 8.53 29.40
N THR A 115 2.68 9.12 29.48
CA THR A 115 1.74 9.22 28.35
C THR A 115 1.92 10.50 27.53
N ASP A 116 2.83 11.40 27.93
CA ASP A 116 3.16 12.61 27.18
C ASP A 116 3.59 12.28 25.73
N PRO A 117 2.90 12.80 24.69
CA PRO A 117 3.17 12.43 23.30
C PRO A 117 4.61 12.72 22.85
N ALA A 118 5.22 13.83 23.30
CA ALA A 118 6.60 14.16 22.93
C ALA A 118 7.61 13.19 23.58
N ALA A 119 7.33 12.69 24.78
CA ALA A 119 8.13 11.64 25.41
C ALA A 119 7.95 10.28 24.71
N ILE A 120 6.72 9.94 24.30
CA ILE A 120 6.41 8.73 23.53
C ILE A 120 7.17 8.76 22.19
N ALA A 121 7.06 9.85 21.44
CA ALA A 121 7.65 9.99 20.12
C ALA A 121 9.16 9.73 20.10
N LYS A 122 9.89 10.22 21.10
CA LYS A 122 11.34 10.01 21.24
C LYS A 122 11.74 8.54 21.45
N GLN A 123 10.81 7.68 21.84
CA GLN A 123 11.04 6.25 22.04
C GLN A 123 10.69 5.41 20.80
N ILE A 124 9.80 5.88 19.92
CA ILE A 124 9.21 5.05 18.84
C ILE A 124 10.28 4.40 17.94
N VAL A 125 11.27 5.17 17.48
CA VAL A 125 12.36 4.62 16.66
C VAL A 125 13.18 3.59 17.45
N GLY A 126 13.45 3.86 18.73
CA GLY A 126 14.18 2.96 19.62
C GLY A 126 13.44 1.66 19.94
N VAL A 127 12.10 1.67 20.01
CA VAL A 127 11.31 0.44 20.23
C VAL A 127 11.59 -0.63 19.19
N THR A 128 11.96 -0.22 17.98
CA THR A 128 12.22 -1.14 16.86
C THR A 128 13.71 -1.34 16.62
N ASN A 129 14.62 -0.76 17.40
CA ASN A 129 16.05 -0.79 17.10
C ASN A 129 16.90 -0.94 18.39
N ASN A 130 18.05 -1.61 18.29
CA ASN A 130 19.11 -1.57 19.30
C ASN A 130 18.68 -1.93 20.75
N GLY A 131 17.95 -3.04 20.92
CA GLY A 131 17.50 -3.52 22.23
C GLY A 131 17.39 -5.03 22.32
N GLN A 132 16.83 -5.54 23.42
CA GLN A 132 16.55 -6.97 23.54
C GLN A 132 15.37 -7.37 22.65
N ARG A 133 15.60 -8.31 21.73
CA ARG A 133 14.55 -8.77 20.81
C ARG A 133 13.36 -9.39 21.54
N CYS A 134 12.17 -9.00 21.12
CA CYS A 134 10.89 -9.53 21.59
C CYS A 134 9.83 -9.41 20.48
N GLU A 135 8.85 -10.34 20.47
CA GLU A 135 7.96 -10.49 19.32
C GLU A 135 6.47 -10.37 19.64
N THR A 136 6.11 -10.44 20.92
CA THR A 136 4.72 -10.30 21.40
C THR A 136 4.57 -9.06 22.27
N ALA A 137 3.39 -8.44 22.25
CA ALA A 137 3.10 -7.27 23.09
C ALA A 137 3.40 -7.56 24.57
N ALA A 138 3.02 -8.75 25.06
CA ALA A 138 3.26 -9.16 26.45
C ALA A 138 4.75 -9.26 26.80
N ALA A 139 5.55 -9.92 25.95
CA ALA A 139 6.98 -10.08 26.19
C ALA A 139 7.72 -8.73 26.15
N CYS A 140 7.38 -7.87 25.18
CA CYS A 140 8.01 -6.57 25.05
C CYS A 140 7.64 -5.61 26.17
N LEU A 141 6.36 -5.60 26.58
CA LEU A 141 5.94 -4.79 27.73
C LEU A 141 6.59 -5.26 29.03
N ALA A 142 6.83 -6.57 29.20
CA ALA A 142 7.55 -7.07 30.36
C ALA A 142 9.00 -6.52 30.42
N LEU A 143 9.74 -6.58 29.31
CA LEU A 143 11.09 -6.01 29.22
C LEU A 143 11.09 -4.49 29.45
N ALA A 144 10.15 -3.78 28.83
CA ALA A 144 10.02 -2.33 28.97
C ALA A 144 9.72 -1.91 30.42
N ARG A 145 8.87 -2.67 31.14
CA ARG A 145 8.59 -2.44 32.57
C ARG A 145 9.83 -2.61 33.44
N ASP A 146 10.70 -3.54 33.09
CA ASP A 146 11.99 -3.73 33.76
C ASP A 146 13.03 -2.65 33.43
N GLY A 147 12.69 -1.73 32.51
CA GLY A 147 13.56 -0.64 32.08
C GLY A 147 14.64 -1.09 31.11
N GLN A 148 14.37 -2.16 30.35
CA GLN A 148 15.25 -2.65 29.29
C GLN A 148 14.81 -2.09 27.95
N ASP A 149 15.77 -1.64 27.14
CA ASP A 149 15.53 -1.32 25.74
C ASP A 149 15.08 -2.58 25.00
N VAL A 150 14.13 -2.43 24.06
CA VAL A 150 13.59 -3.55 23.29
C VAL A 150 13.85 -3.39 21.81
N GLU A 151 14.00 -4.51 21.13
CA GLU A 151 14.00 -4.58 19.68
C GLU A 151 12.73 -5.34 19.26
N TYR A 152 11.61 -4.61 19.16
CA TYR A 152 10.35 -5.17 18.73
C TYR A 152 10.44 -5.64 17.27
N ARG A 153 10.20 -6.93 17.04
CA ARG A 153 10.09 -7.55 15.73
C ARG A 153 8.82 -8.38 15.72
N SER A 154 7.84 -8.02 14.92
CA SER A 154 6.56 -8.74 14.89
C SER A 154 6.08 -8.93 13.47
N VAL A 155 4.83 -8.60 13.17
CA VAL A 155 4.16 -9.12 11.99
C VAL A 155 4.57 -8.35 10.73
N SER A 156 4.47 -7.00 10.72
CA SER A 156 4.90 -6.23 9.55
C SER A 156 6.40 -5.91 9.60
N LEU A 157 6.99 -5.78 10.80
CA LEU A 157 8.41 -5.52 11.02
C LEU A 157 9.22 -6.79 11.32
N THR A 158 9.67 -7.48 10.26
CA THR A 158 10.36 -8.78 10.39
C THR A 158 11.87 -8.72 10.19
N ARG A 159 12.37 -7.84 9.31
CA ARG A 159 13.79 -7.79 8.91
C ARG A 159 14.58 -6.71 9.64
N ALA A 160 14.19 -5.45 9.49
CA ALA A 160 14.80 -4.30 10.15
C ALA A 160 13.77 -3.46 10.90
N GLY A 161 14.27 -2.56 11.76
CA GLY A 161 13.47 -1.57 12.45
C GLY A 161 13.22 -0.31 11.61
N PHE A 162 12.91 0.77 12.31
CA PHE A 162 12.67 2.06 11.68
C PHE A 162 13.95 2.79 11.30
N THR A 163 13.88 3.55 10.21
CA THR A 163 14.86 4.58 9.86
C THR A 163 14.79 5.74 10.84
N ASP A 164 15.72 6.69 10.70
CA ASP A 164 15.67 7.96 11.44
C ASP A 164 14.41 8.79 11.18
N ALA A 165 13.72 8.58 10.05
CA ALA A 165 12.50 9.28 9.68
C ALA A 165 11.23 8.63 10.27
N GLY A 166 11.36 7.55 11.05
CA GLY A 166 10.21 6.93 11.71
C GLY A 166 9.37 6.01 10.83
N GLU A 167 9.99 5.39 9.83
CA GLU A 167 9.35 4.45 8.90
C GLU A 167 10.20 3.17 8.70
N PRO A 168 9.65 2.05 8.18
CA PRO A 168 10.41 0.81 8.03
C PRO A 168 11.62 0.96 7.10
N ALA A 169 12.80 0.52 7.53
CA ALA A 169 14.00 0.50 6.69
C ALA A 169 13.96 -0.56 5.58
N THR A 170 13.16 -1.60 5.81
CA THR A 170 12.92 -2.69 4.87
C THR A 170 11.43 -2.97 4.75
N ALA A 171 11.03 -3.49 3.60
CA ALA A 171 9.65 -3.82 3.29
C ALA A 171 9.55 -5.21 2.65
N SER A 172 8.34 -5.76 2.64
CA SER A 172 7.94 -6.89 1.81
C SER A 172 6.72 -6.46 0.99
N TYR A 173 6.75 -6.76 -0.31
CA TYR A 173 5.65 -6.53 -1.22
C TYR A 173 5.14 -7.87 -1.73
N ALA A 174 3.83 -8.09 -1.62
CA ALA A 174 3.19 -9.20 -2.30
C ALA A 174 2.85 -8.81 -3.73
N THR A 175 3.25 -9.63 -4.70
CA THR A 175 2.68 -9.63 -6.04
C THR A 175 1.42 -10.49 -6.02
N LEU A 176 0.28 -9.86 -6.25
CA LEU A 176 -1.03 -10.48 -6.17
C LEU A 176 -1.61 -10.72 -7.57
N HIS A 177 -2.42 -11.77 -7.69
CA HIS A 177 -3.05 -12.19 -8.93
C HIS A 177 -4.51 -12.52 -8.68
N PHE A 178 -5.42 -11.85 -9.37
CA PHE A 178 -6.81 -12.31 -9.46
C PHE A 178 -6.89 -13.54 -10.37
N ASP A 179 -7.62 -14.55 -9.91
CA ASP A 179 -7.99 -15.76 -10.63
C ASP A 179 -9.51 -15.91 -10.51
N GLY A 180 -10.22 -15.55 -11.58
CA GLY A 180 -11.62 -15.18 -11.54
C GLY A 180 -11.83 -13.89 -10.73
N GLN A 181 -12.57 -13.98 -9.63
CA GLN A 181 -12.95 -12.84 -8.78
C GLN A 181 -12.30 -12.90 -7.39
N GLN A 182 -11.22 -13.67 -7.24
CA GLN A 182 -10.53 -13.85 -5.97
C GLN A 182 -9.03 -13.78 -6.17
N LEU A 183 -8.31 -13.29 -5.18
CA LEU A 183 -6.86 -13.37 -5.15
C LEU A 183 -6.42 -14.82 -4.96
N ASN A 184 -5.48 -15.26 -5.78
CA ASN A 184 -4.93 -16.60 -5.71
C ASN A 184 -3.66 -16.61 -4.86
N ASP A 185 -3.79 -17.02 -3.59
CA ASP A 185 -2.68 -17.16 -2.66
C ASP A 185 -1.54 -18.06 -3.18
N GLY A 186 -1.86 -19.07 -4.00
CA GLY A 186 -0.87 -19.96 -4.62
C GLY A 186 -0.04 -19.30 -5.73
N LYS A 187 -0.49 -18.14 -6.24
CA LYS A 187 0.24 -17.30 -7.20
C LYS A 187 0.92 -16.10 -6.53
N THR A 188 0.73 -15.91 -5.22
CA THR A 188 1.33 -14.77 -4.50
C THR A 188 2.83 -14.95 -4.35
N GLU A 189 3.60 -14.01 -4.89
CA GLU A 189 5.05 -13.93 -4.70
C GLU A 189 5.38 -12.80 -3.71
N PHE A 190 6.42 -12.96 -2.90
CA PHE A 190 6.89 -11.91 -1.98
C PHE A 190 8.26 -11.39 -2.41
N VAL A 191 8.37 -10.07 -2.53
CA VAL A 191 9.60 -9.38 -2.88
C VAL A 191 10.02 -8.48 -1.73
N GLY A 192 11.22 -8.72 -1.20
CA GLY A 192 11.83 -7.83 -0.22
C GLY A 192 12.34 -6.55 -0.87
N ALA A 193 12.17 -5.42 -0.20
CA ALA A 193 12.73 -4.13 -0.58
C ALA A 193 13.35 -3.41 0.62
N GLY A 194 14.08 -2.33 0.35
CA GLY A 194 14.81 -1.55 1.35
C GLY A 194 16.14 -2.18 1.77
N ASP A 195 16.81 -1.54 2.71
CA ASP A 195 18.17 -1.86 3.16
C ASP A 195 18.22 -1.86 4.69
N GLU A 196 18.70 -2.96 5.28
CA GLU A 196 18.80 -3.09 6.74
C GLU A 196 19.78 -2.08 7.34
N SER A 197 20.77 -1.63 6.57
CA SER A 197 21.71 -0.58 6.99
C SER A 197 21.08 0.81 7.10
N ALA A 198 19.86 1.01 6.54
CA ALA A 198 19.10 2.25 6.70
C ALA A 198 18.38 2.33 8.06
N ALA A 199 18.33 1.23 8.83
CA ALA A 199 17.76 1.23 10.17
C ALA A 199 18.53 2.18 11.10
N SER A 200 17.80 2.85 11.99
CA SER A 200 18.39 3.84 12.89
C SER A 200 19.37 3.19 13.87
N THR A 201 20.54 3.79 13.99
CA THR A 201 21.54 3.46 15.01
C THR A 201 21.53 4.46 16.17
N LYS A 202 20.60 5.43 16.16
CA LYS A 202 20.48 6.43 17.23
C LYS A 202 20.05 5.76 18.53
N THR A 203 20.74 6.08 19.61
CA THR A 203 20.38 5.60 20.95
C THR A 203 19.13 6.33 21.44
N PRO A 204 18.04 5.61 21.78
CA PRO A 204 16.85 6.24 22.36
C PRO A 204 17.13 6.80 23.76
N PRO A 205 16.25 7.66 24.30
CA PRO A 205 16.33 8.08 25.68
C PRO A 205 16.26 6.88 26.63
N LYS A 206 17.06 6.91 27.71
CA LYS A 206 17.13 5.80 28.66
C LYS A 206 15.73 5.40 29.19
N PRO A 207 15.36 4.11 29.15
CA PRO A 207 14.08 3.64 29.66
C PRO A 207 13.87 3.95 31.14
N LYS A 208 12.63 4.23 31.52
CA LYS A 208 12.22 4.37 32.92
C LYS A 208 11.60 3.08 33.44
N LYS A 209 12.33 2.40 34.32
CA LYS A 209 11.81 1.22 35.03
C LYS A 209 10.55 1.55 35.82
N GLN A 210 9.50 0.73 35.66
CA GLN A 210 8.29 0.84 36.45
C GLN A 210 8.56 0.35 37.88
N ARG A 211 8.21 1.17 38.88
CA ARG A 211 8.36 0.82 40.30
C ARG A 211 7.01 0.34 40.85
N PRO A 212 6.94 -0.81 41.52
CA PRO A 212 5.73 -1.23 42.23
C PRO A 212 5.29 -0.16 43.24
N GLY A 213 4.00 0.19 43.23
CA GLY A 213 3.41 1.12 44.20
C GLY A 213 3.66 2.61 43.97
N ARG A 214 4.35 3.00 42.88
CA ARG A 214 4.35 4.40 42.41
C ARG A 214 3.07 4.62 41.61
N SER A 215 2.30 5.67 41.91
CA SER A 215 1.12 6.04 41.14
C SER A 215 1.48 6.12 39.64
N ALA A 216 0.63 5.54 38.80
CA ALA A 216 0.65 5.70 37.35
C ALA A 216 0.72 7.20 36.97
N PRO A 217 1.09 7.59 35.74
CA PRO A 217 0.73 8.93 35.27
C PRO A 217 -0.75 9.21 35.55
N ASP A 218 -1.11 10.48 35.74
CA ASP A 218 -2.45 10.89 36.19
C ASP A 218 -3.62 10.42 35.29
N ALA A 219 -3.34 9.78 34.14
CA ALA A 219 -4.32 9.21 33.23
C ALA A 219 -3.79 8.00 32.42
N PRO A 220 -4.67 7.09 31.96
CA PRO A 220 -4.32 5.98 31.06
C PRO A 220 -3.80 6.47 29.70
N LEU A 221 -3.03 5.62 29.00
CA LEU A 221 -2.69 5.87 27.60
C LEU A 221 -3.95 5.80 26.74
N VAL A 222 -4.30 6.93 26.14
CA VAL A 222 -5.41 7.05 25.17
C VAL A 222 -4.85 7.06 23.75
N LEU A 223 -5.26 6.08 22.95
CA LEU A 223 -4.96 5.97 21.52
C LEU A 223 -6.23 6.29 20.72
N GLY A 224 -6.11 7.06 19.65
CA GLY A 224 -7.21 7.43 18.76
C GLY A 224 -7.05 6.80 17.39
N GLY A 225 -8.14 6.34 16.77
CA GLY A 225 -8.14 5.88 15.38
C GLY A 225 -8.42 7.02 14.42
N LEU A 226 -7.74 7.05 13.28
CA LEU A 226 -8.05 7.90 12.14
C LEU A 226 -7.96 7.00 10.90
N LEU A 227 -8.84 6.01 10.84
CA LEU A 227 -8.83 4.94 9.83
C LEU A 227 -9.97 5.20 8.82
N PRO A 228 -9.89 4.70 7.59
CA PRO A 228 -10.84 5.04 6.53
C PRO A 228 -12.15 4.27 6.67
N GLN A 229 -12.98 4.58 7.67
CA GLN A 229 -14.26 3.88 7.88
C GLN A 229 -15.25 4.14 6.74
N THR A 230 -15.12 5.31 6.12
CA THR A 230 -15.90 5.73 4.96
C THR A 230 -15.01 6.31 3.86
N GLY A 231 -15.60 6.59 2.70
CA GLY A 231 -14.89 7.06 1.51
C GLY A 231 -14.32 5.92 0.67
N ASP A 232 -13.57 6.28 -0.37
CA ASP A 232 -13.15 5.31 -1.41
C ASP A 232 -12.14 4.27 -0.91
N LEU A 233 -11.44 4.53 0.21
CA LEU A 233 -10.53 3.57 0.84
C LEU A 233 -11.24 2.66 1.87
N ALA A 234 -12.56 2.74 2.02
CA ALA A 234 -13.30 2.03 3.07
C ALA A 234 -13.16 0.49 3.04
N LEU A 235 -12.83 -0.08 1.88
CA LEU A 235 -12.59 -1.51 1.73
C LEU A 235 -11.36 -1.99 2.54
N ALA A 236 -10.42 -1.11 2.88
CA ALA A 236 -9.26 -1.41 3.72
C ALA A 236 -9.56 -1.36 5.24
N TYR A 237 -10.68 -0.77 5.67
CA TYR A 237 -10.94 -0.54 7.09
C TYR A 237 -11.14 -1.79 7.94
N PRO A 238 -11.93 -2.81 7.54
CA PRO A 238 -12.18 -3.98 8.39
C PRO A 238 -10.90 -4.66 8.91
N PRO A 239 -9.90 -5.00 8.07
CA PRO A 239 -8.66 -5.60 8.58
C PRO A 239 -7.85 -4.67 9.48
N MET A 240 -7.78 -3.37 9.16
CA MET A 240 -7.09 -2.39 10.00
C MET A 240 -7.73 -2.28 11.39
N SER A 241 -9.07 -2.16 11.44
CA SER A 241 -9.83 -2.10 12.68
C SER A 241 -9.62 -3.36 13.54
N ALA A 242 -9.61 -4.54 12.90
CA ALA A 242 -9.33 -5.79 13.59
C ALA A 242 -7.89 -5.84 14.15
N GLY A 243 -6.90 -5.33 13.41
CA GLY A 243 -5.51 -5.20 13.86
C GLY A 243 -5.39 -4.31 15.09
N ALA A 244 -6.01 -3.12 15.09
CA ALA A 244 -6.04 -2.22 16.23
C ALA A 244 -6.69 -2.88 17.46
N ALA A 245 -7.87 -3.46 17.28
CA ALA A 245 -8.61 -4.10 18.37
C ALA A 245 -7.86 -5.32 18.94
N LEU A 246 -7.20 -6.11 18.10
CA LEU A 246 -6.34 -7.22 18.53
C LEU A 246 -5.19 -6.72 19.41
N ALA A 247 -4.47 -5.68 18.98
CA ALA A 247 -3.36 -5.11 19.71
C ALA A 247 -3.80 -4.58 21.08
N ILE A 248 -4.87 -3.77 21.13
CA ILE A 248 -5.43 -3.23 22.39
C ILE A 248 -5.79 -4.35 23.35
N ARG A 249 -6.47 -5.39 22.86
CA ARG A 249 -6.85 -6.55 23.67
C ARG A 249 -5.65 -7.24 24.30
N GLU A 250 -4.59 -7.46 23.53
CA GLU A 250 -3.39 -8.17 24.00
C GLU A 250 -2.53 -7.31 24.94
N ILE A 251 -2.40 -6.01 24.66
CA ILE A 251 -1.73 -5.05 25.56
C ILE A 251 -2.45 -5.02 26.92
N ASN A 252 -3.78 -4.93 26.92
CA ASN A 252 -4.56 -4.87 28.14
C ASN A 252 -4.55 -6.22 28.89
N ALA A 253 -4.60 -7.35 28.18
CA ALA A 253 -4.41 -8.67 28.78
C ALA A 253 -3.02 -8.84 29.40
N ALA A 254 -2.00 -8.16 28.88
CA ALA A 254 -0.65 -8.12 29.43
C ALA A 254 -0.49 -7.16 30.63
N GLY A 255 -1.57 -6.57 31.14
CA GLY A 255 -1.55 -5.62 32.26
C GLY A 255 -1.45 -4.14 31.86
N GLY A 256 -1.68 -3.82 30.59
CA GLY A 256 -1.76 -2.45 30.11
C GLY A 256 -0.42 -1.70 30.07
N VAL A 257 -0.47 -0.38 30.07
CA VAL A 257 0.68 0.53 30.00
C VAL A 257 0.75 1.33 31.29
N LEU A 258 1.92 1.35 31.93
CA LEU A 258 2.16 2.07 33.19
C LEU A 258 1.20 1.65 34.31
N GLY A 259 0.70 0.42 34.25
CA GLY A 259 -0.23 -0.16 35.22
C GLY A 259 -1.71 0.08 34.91
N GLU A 260 -2.05 0.80 33.84
CA GLU A 260 -3.41 1.13 33.45
C GLU A 260 -3.79 0.51 32.10
N ALA A 261 -5.06 0.18 31.93
CA ALA A 261 -5.57 -0.28 30.64
C ALA A 261 -5.49 0.86 29.60
N VAL A 262 -5.03 0.52 28.39
CA VAL A 262 -5.04 1.41 27.24
C VAL A 262 -6.48 1.64 26.79
N VAL A 263 -6.81 2.90 26.54
CA VAL A 263 -8.12 3.34 26.02
C VAL A 263 -8.02 3.54 24.51
N TRP A 264 -8.99 3.01 23.77
CA TRP A 264 -9.11 3.18 22.32
C TRP A 264 -10.32 4.05 21.96
N ASN A 265 -10.07 5.15 21.27
CA ASN A 265 -11.09 6.05 20.74
C ASN A 265 -11.16 5.89 19.21
N PRO A 266 -12.14 5.19 18.63
CA PRO A 266 -12.22 5.04 17.18
C PRO A 266 -12.47 6.41 16.50
N GLY A 267 -12.02 6.54 15.26
CA GLY A 267 -12.29 7.73 14.45
C GLY A 267 -12.12 7.44 12.98
N ASP A 268 -12.89 8.18 12.18
CA ASP A 268 -12.95 8.08 10.73
C ASP A 268 -12.15 9.20 10.08
N ASP A 269 -11.36 8.85 9.06
CA ASP A 269 -10.68 9.82 8.20
C ASP A 269 -11.53 10.19 6.96
N GLY A 270 -12.55 9.38 6.66
CA GLY A 270 -13.52 9.54 5.57
C GLY A 270 -12.93 9.54 4.17
N THR A 271 -11.64 9.21 4.02
CA THR A 271 -10.84 9.54 2.83
C THR A 271 -11.02 11.03 2.42
N ASN A 272 -11.33 11.91 3.39
CA ASN A 272 -11.73 13.29 3.14
C ASN A 272 -11.11 14.26 4.17
N PRO A 273 -10.42 15.33 3.73
CA PRO A 273 -9.72 16.24 4.65
C PRO A 273 -10.61 16.89 5.71
N ALA A 274 -11.86 17.24 5.39
CA ALA A 274 -12.75 17.90 6.32
C ALA A 274 -13.22 16.94 7.43
N VAL A 275 -13.55 15.70 7.06
CA VAL A 275 -13.89 14.64 8.02
C VAL A 275 -12.70 14.36 8.93
N ALA A 276 -11.53 14.14 8.35
CA ALA A 276 -10.32 13.83 9.12
C ALA A 276 -9.93 14.95 10.10
N LYS A 277 -9.99 16.22 9.68
CA LYS A 277 -9.72 17.36 10.57
C LYS A 277 -10.70 17.46 11.73
N ALA A 278 -11.99 17.22 11.47
CA ALA A 278 -13.00 17.19 12.52
C ALA A 278 -12.76 16.03 13.51
N THR A 279 -12.33 14.87 13.02
CA THR A 279 -11.93 13.72 13.87
C THR A 279 -10.69 14.04 14.69
N VAL A 280 -9.67 14.67 14.12
CA VAL A 280 -8.47 15.11 14.85
C VAL A 280 -8.83 16.10 15.96
N ALA A 281 -9.68 17.10 15.69
CA ALA A 281 -10.13 18.04 16.71
C ALA A 281 -10.82 17.33 17.90
N LYS A 282 -11.71 16.37 17.62
CA LYS A 282 -12.35 15.54 18.66
C LYS A 282 -11.35 14.71 19.45
N HIS A 283 -10.33 14.15 18.79
CA HIS A 283 -9.27 13.40 19.47
C HIS A 283 -8.43 14.29 20.39
N VAL A 284 -8.13 15.51 19.96
CA VAL A 284 -7.42 16.50 20.79
C VAL A 284 -8.25 16.85 22.03
N GLU A 285 -9.55 17.13 21.86
CA GLU A 285 -10.49 17.39 22.96
C GLU A 285 -10.62 16.19 23.92
N ALA A 286 -10.60 14.97 23.38
CA ALA A 286 -10.69 13.72 24.15
C ALA A 286 -9.37 13.30 24.81
N GLY A 287 -8.29 14.10 24.68
CA GLY A 287 -7.00 13.80 25.29
C GLY A 287 -6.27 12.60 24.67
N VAL A 288 -6.51 12.30 23.38
CA VAL A 288 -5.75 11.28 22.66
C VAL A 288 -4.27 11.69 22.60
N HIS A 289 -3.38 10.74 22.88
CA HIS A 289 -1.94 10.97 22.89
C HIS A 289 -1.30 10.62 21.54
N VAL A 290 -1.71 9.49 20.97
CA VAL A 290 -1.25 8.98 19.67
C VAL A 290 -2.46 8.67 18.80
N ILE A 291 -2.46 9.22 17.59
CA ILE A 291 -3.49 8.99 16.57
C ILE A 291 -2.94 7.96 15.58
N ILE A 292 -3.58 6.79 15.51
CA ILE A 292 -3.26 5.71 14.57
C ILE A 292 -3.99 5.98 13.26
N GLY A 293 -3.25 6.44 12.25
CA GLY A 293 -3.77 6.94 10.98
C GLY A 293 -2.90 8.07 10.41
N ALA A 294 -3.32 8.81 9.38
CA ALA A 294 -4.53 8.57 8.60
C ALA A 294 -4.34 7.38 7.65
N GLY A 295 -5.45 6.88 7.10
CA GLY A 295 -5.46 5.81 6.10
C GLY A 295 -4.73 6.22 4.82
N ALA A 296 -5.20 7.30 4.20
CA ALA A 296 -4.66 7.79 2.92
C ALA A 296 -3.55 8.83 3.09
N SER A 297 -2.58 8.82 2.16
CA SER A 297 -1.44 9.75 2.14
C SER A 297 -1.86 11.22 2.06
N GLY A 298 -2.79 11.56 1.17
CA GLY A 298 -3.31 12.92 1.05
C GLY A 298 -3.99 13.42 2.32
N ILE A 299 -4.66 12.53 3.06
CA ILE A 299 -5.31 12.86 4.33
C ILE A 299 -4.27 13.08 5.43
N SER A 300 -3.24 12.26 5.50
CA SER A 300 -2.13 12.46 6.43
C SER A 300 -1.45 13.81 6.20
N ARG A 301 -1.19 14.19 4.94
CA ARG A 301 -0.68 15.53 4.60
C ARG A 301 -1.60 16.66 5.08
N ALA A 302 -2.91 16.48 4.93
CA ALA A 302 -3.89 17.51 5.27
C ALA A 302 -4.01 17.74 6.78
N VAL A 303 -3.89 16.69 7.59
CA VAL A 303 -4.09 16.76 9.06
C VAL A 303 -2.81 16.88 9.86
N LEU A 304 -1.66 16.50 9.30
CA LEU A 304 -0.39 16.50 10.04
C LEU A 304 -0.06 17.86 10.69
N PRO A 305 -0.25 19.02 10.04
CA PRO A 305 -0.04 20.32 10.70
C PRO A 305 -0.91 20.51 11.95
N ASP A 306 -2.17 20.07 11.91
CA ASP A 306 -3.12 20.21 13.02
C ASP A 306 -2.73 19.28 14.18
N VAL A 307 -2.28 18.06 13.86
CA VAL A 307 -1.78 17.06 14.83
C VAL A 307 -0.51 17.55 15.53
N VAL A 308 0.46 18.05 14.75
CA VAL A 308 1.74 18.58 15.25
C VAL A 308 1.51 19.83 16.10
N SER A 309 0.63 20.74 15.66
CA SER A 309 0.29 21.94 16.43
C SER A 309 -0.40 21.61 17.77
N ALA A 310 -1.14 20.50 17.84
CA ALA A 310 -1.73 20.00 19.07
C ALA A 310 -0.76 19.18 19.94
N GLY A 311 0.48 18.98 19.48
CA GLY A 311 1.49 18.19 20.18
C GLY A 311 1.09 16.73 20.33
N ARG A 312 0.38 16.15 19.35
CA ARG A 312 0.02 14.72 19.32
C ARG A 312 0.88 13.98 18.30
N VAL A 313 1.02 12.68 18.49
CA VAL A 313 1.71 11.82 17.51
C VAL A 313 0.73 11.36 16.44
N LEU A 314 1.11 11.43 15.17
CA LEU A 314 0.42 10.77 14.07
C LEU A 314 1.23 9.54 13.65
N PHE A 315 0.66 8.36 13.76
CA PHE A 315 1.33 7.10 13.43
C PHE A 315 0.49 6.30 12.44
N SER A 316 0.80 6.42 11.14
CA SER A 316 -0.02 5.80 10.11
C SER A 316 0.35 4.34 9.85
N PRO A 317 -0.65 3.45 9.73
CA PRO A 317 -0.39 2.07 9.32
C PRO A 317 -0.45 1.84 7.80
N SER A 318 -0.82 2.83 6.99
CA SER A 318 -1.15 2.57 5.57
C SER A 318 -0.73 3.64 4.58
N ASN A 319 -0.30 4.83 5.00
CA ASN A 319 0.09 5.85 4.05
C ASN A 319 1.49 5.57 3.43
N THR A 320 1.58 5.61 2.11
CA THR A 320 2.80 5.17 1.41
C THR A 320 3.54 6.29 0.71
N ASP A 321 2.98 7.51 0.61
CA ASP A 321 3.64 8.63 -0.08
C ASP A 321 5.03 8.88 0.52
N ALA A 322 6.07 8.66 -0.29
CA ALA A 322 7.45 8.80 0.14
C ALA A 322 7.81 10.24 0.56
N GLY A 323 7.10 11.24 0.03
CA GLY A 323 7.29 12.64 0.40
C GLY A 323 6.79 12.98 1.81
N LEU A 324 6.05 12.09 2.50
CA LEU A 324 5.68 12.28 3.90
C LEU A 324 6.91 12.25 4.83
N SER A 325 7.95 11.47 4.49
CA SER A 325 9.20 11.37 5.27
C SER A 325 10.01 12.67 5.29
N ALA A 326 9.67 13.64 4.44
CA ALA A 326 10.35 14.93 4.32
C ALA A 326 9.51 16.10 4.87
N VAL A 327 8.31 15.83 5.41
CA VAL A 327 7.48 16.88 6.00
C VAL A 327 8.04 17.25 7.38
N GLU A 328 8.13 18.54 7.66
CA GLU A 328 8.46 19.03 9.00
C GLU A 328 7.33 18.64 9.97
N ASP A 329 7.64 17.75 10.90
CA ASP A 329 6.69 17.11 11.80
C ASP A 329 7.04 17.30 13.28
N ASN A 330 8.13 18.04 13.58
CA ASN A 330 8.71 18.13 14.92
C ASN A 330 8.99 16.76 15.58
N GLY A 331 9.25 15.72 14.79
CA GLY A 331 9.45 14.34 15.24
C GLY A 331 8.19 13.69 15.81
N LEU A 332 7.00 14.08 15.35
CA LEU A 332 5.70 13.56 15.80
C LEU A 332 4.98 12.71 14.74
N TYR A 333 5.60 12.44 13.60
CA TYR A 333 5.05 11.60 12.55
C TYR A 333 5.85 10.30 12.38
N PHE A 334 5.12 9.20 12.24
CA PHE A 334 5.67 7.86 12.03
C PHE A 334 4.76 7.06 11.11
N ARG A 335 5.28 5.99 10.52
CA ARG A 335 4.46 5.01 9.82
C ARG A 335 5.01 3.59 9.91
N THR A 336 4.11 2.60 9.93
CA THR A 336 4.47 1.18 9.79
C THR A 336 4.31 0.68 8.36
N ALA A 337 3.60 1.41 7.50
CA ALA A 337 3.61 1.18 6.05
C ALA A 337 4.94 1.62 5.44
N PRO A 338 5.49 0.87 4.47
CA PRO A 338 6.68 1.27 3.74
C PRO A 338 6.38 2.33 2.67
N PRO A 339 7.35 3.19 2.33
CA PRO A 339 7.18 4.21 1.29
C PRO A 339 7.04 3.64 -0.14
N ASP A 340 6.29 4.35 -0.99
CA ASP A 340 6.07 4.04 -2.42
C ASP A 340 7.37 3.97 -3.24
N SER A 341 8.43 4.65 -2.76
CA SER A 341 9.76 4.57 -3.36
C SER A 341 10.32 3.15 -3.37
N LEU A 342 9.87 2.28 -2.46
CA LEU A 342 10.20 0.87 -2.44
C LEU A 342 9.21 0.03 -3.28
N GLN A 343 7.94 0.42 -3.37
CA GLN A 343 6.89 -0.30 -4.13
C GLN A 343 7.02 -0.13 -5.64
N GLY A 344 7.38 1.07 -6.11
CA GLY A 344 7.43 1.40 -7.54
C GLY A 344 8.30 0.43 -8.33
N ARG A 345 9.39 -0.05 -7.73
CA ARG A 345 10.29 -1.04 -8.33
C ARG A 345 9.63 -2.41 -8.46
N ALA A 346 9.02 -2.91 -7.38
CA ALA A 346 8.34 -4.21 -7.39
C ALA A 346 7.22 -4.22 -8.44
N LEU A 347 6.46 -3.13 -8.53
CA LEU A 347 5.39 -2.99 -9.50
C LEU A 347 5.89 -2.89 -10.95
N ALA A 348 6.97 -2.13 -11.19
CA ALA A 348 7.62 -2.09 -12.50
C ALA A 348 8.16 -3.47 -12.92
N ASP A 349 8.74 -4.23 -12.00
CA ASP A 349 9.23 -5.60 -12.26
C ASP A 349 8.09 -6.53 -12.69
N VAL A 350 6.93 -6.47 -12.01
CA VAL A 350 5.73 -7.26 -12.38
C VAL A 350 5.27 -6.91 -13.79
N ILE A 351 5.18 -5.61 -14.11
CA ILE A 351 4.78 -5.12 -15.42
C ILE A 351 5.75 -5.60 -16.51
N LEU A 352 7.06 -5.45 -16.29
CA LEU A 352 8.08 -5.77 -17.29
C LEU A 352 8.22 -7.27 -17.55
N ARG A 353 7.99 -8.12 -16.55
CA ARG A 353 7.99 -9.59 -16.72
C ARG A 353 6.98 -10.05 -17.76
N ASP A 354 5.84 -9.39 -17.85
CA ASP A 354 4.83 -9.75 -18.84
C ASP A 354 5.14 -9.14 -20.23
N GLY A 355 6.08 -8.20 -20.34
CA GLY A 355 6.57 -7.64 -21.61
C GLY A 355 5.55 -6.82 -22.41
N PRO A 356 5.01 -5.71 -21.88
CA PRO A 356 4.15 -4.82 -22.66
C PRO A 356 4.91 -4.12 -23.80
N ARG A 357 4.18 -3.72 -24.85
CA ARG A 357 4.72 -2.79 -25.85
C ARG A 357 4.55 -1.36 -25.39
N LYS A 358 3.35 -1.03 -24.90
CA LYS A 358 2.91 0.28 -24.44
C LYS A 358 2.05 0.16 -23.18
N ILE A 359 2.31 1.03 -22.21
CA ILE A 359 1.55 1.07 -20.95
C ILE A 359 0.95 2.45 -20.71
N ALA A 360 -0.29 2.47 -20.24
CA ALA A 360 -0.87 3.64 -19.61
C ALA A 360 -0.81 3.50 -18.07
N LEU A 361 -0.30 4.52 -17.38
CA LEU A 361 -0.35 4.63 -15.93
C LEU A 361 -1.45 5.63 -15.58
N VAL A 362 -2.57 5.14 -15.03
CA VAL A 362 -3.72 5.94 -14.62
C VAL A 362 -3.66 6.12 -13.12
N ALA A 363 -3.62 7.37 -12.65
CA ALA A 363 -3.47 7.67 -11.23
C ALA A 363 -4.53 8.64 -10.71
N ARG A 364 -5.03 8.39 -9.50
CA ARG A 364 -5.81 9.39 -8.77
C ARG A 364 -4.92 10.61 -8.51
N LYS A 365 -5.48 11.81 -8.66
CA LYS A 365 -4.74 13.07 -8.55
C LYS A 365 -4.60 13.51 -7.10
N ASP A 366 -3.73 12.80 -6.39
CA ASP A 366 -3.29 13.16 -5.05
C ASP A 366 -1.85 12.71 -4.82
N SER A 367 -1.34 12.93 -3.60
CA SER A 367 0.05 12.64 -3.29
C SER A 367 0.41 11.15 -3.30
N TYR A 368 -0.57 10.26 -3.14
CA TYR A 368 -0.37 8.82 -3.31
C TYR A 368 -0.30 8.46 -4.80
N GLY A 369 -1.36 8.80 -5.55
CA GLY A 369 -1.48 8.38 -6.95
C GLY A 369 -0.38 8.96 -7.83
N GLU A 370 -0.15 10.28 -7.78
CA GLU A 370 0.89 10.93 -8.58
C GLU A 370 2.30 10.53 -8.13
N GLY A 371 2.49 10.33 -6.83
CA GLY A 371 3.74 9.87 -6.24
C GLY A 371 4.14 8.50 -6.77
N LEU A 372 3.28 7.50 -6.58
CA LEU A 372 3.54 6.13 -7.03
C LEU A 372 3.60 6.04 -8.57
N GLN A 373 2.77 6.79 -9.31
CA GLN A 373 2.88 6.89 -10.77
C GLN A 373 4.28 7.38 -11.19
N GLY A 374 4.79 8.40 -10.50
CA GLY A 374 6.14 8.94 -10.73
C GLY A 374 7.23 7.91 -10.46
N TYR A 375 7.16 7.19 -9.34
CA TYR A 375 8.13 6.14 -9.00
C TYR A 375 8.10 4.98 -9.99
N VAL A 376 6.92 4.48 -10.37
CA VAL A 376 6.80 3.40 -11.37
C VAL A 376 7.36 3.85 -12.71
N ARG A 377 7.04 5.07 -13.18
CA ARG A 377 7.61 5.61 -14.42
C ARG A 377 9.14 5.62 -14.36
N THR A 378 9.71 6.12 -13.26
CA THR A 378 11.17 6.19 -13.10
C THR A 378 11.81 4.80 -13.11
N GLU A 379 11.19 3.79 -12.50
CA GLU A 379 11.70 2.41 -12.51
C GLU A 379 11.58 1.75 -13.89
N LEU A 380 10.48 1.99 -14.62
CA LEU A 380 10.36 1.57 -16.02
C LEU A 380 11.47 2.19 -16.88
N GLU A 381 11.71 3.50 -16.74
CA GLU A 381 12.75 4.22 -17.49
C GLU A 381 14.15 3.68 -17.17
N ARG A 382 14.44 3.39 -15.89
CA ARG A 382 15.69 2.76 -15.44
C ARG A 382 15.91 1.38 -16.09
N ALA A 383 14.83 0.64 -16.33
CA ALA A 383 14.87 -0.64 -17.03
C ALA A 383 14.89 -0.52 -18.56
N GLY A 384 14.97 0.69 -19.12
CA GLY A 384 14.98 0.93 -20.56
C GLY A 384 13.59 0.93 -21.21
N PHE A 385 12.53 1.07 -20.41
CA PHE A 385 11.14 1.18 -20.85
C PHE A 385 10.62 2.60 -20.59
N GLY A 386 10.53 3.44 -21.62
CA GLY A 386 10.09 4.83 -21.47
C GLY A 386 9.72 5.48 -22.79
N GLY A 387 9.67 6.81 -22.81
CA GLY A 387 9.39 7.59 -24.01
C GLY A 387 7.97 7.40 -24.53
N ASP A 388 7.81 7.18 -25.83
CA ASP A 388 6.53 7.00 -26.52
C ASP A 388 5.80 5.69 -26.17
N ARG A 389 6.39 4.87 -25.29
CA ARG A 389 5.81 3.62 -24.75
C ARG A 389 5.06 3.80 -23.45
N VAL A 390 5.19 4.94 -22.78
CA VAL A 390 4.54 5.21 -21.48
C VAL A 390 3.62 6.41 -21.61
N LYS A 391 2.34 6.21 -21.27
CA LYS A 391 1.33 7.28 -21.17
C LYS A 391 0.98 7.50 -19.71
N LEU A 392 0.96 8.76 -19.28
CA LEU A 392 0.51 9.13 -17.94
C LEU A 392 -0.86 9.78 -18.05
N LEU A 393 -1.79 9.34 -17.21
CA LEU A 393 -3.11 9.94 -17.07
C LEU A 393 -3.39 10.14 -15.59
N THR A 394 -4.08 11.24 -15.26
CA THR A 394 -4.56 11.49 -13.91
C THR A 394 -6.06 11.79 -13.92
N TYR A 395 -6.72 11.51 -12.80
CA TYR A 395 -8.13 11.84 -12.61
C TYR A 395 -8.36 12.45 -11.24
N GLU A 396 -9.31 13.38 -11.14
CA GLU A 396 -9.74 13.90 -9.84
C GLU A 396 -10.56 12.80 -9.13
N PRO A 397 -10.18 12.39 -7.90
CA PRO A 397 -10.98 11.44 -7.14
C PRO A 397 -12.33 12.07 -6.74
N PRO A 398 -13.34 11.26 -6.40
CA PRO A 398 -14.59 11.74 -5.81
C PRO A 398 -14.34 12.67 -4.60
N GLU A 399 -15.13 13.74 -4.50
CA GLU A 399 -15.03 14.67 -3.35
C GLU A 399 -15.45 13.98 -2.04
N ASP A 400 -16.50 13.15 -2.13
CA ASP A 400 -17.00 12.32 -1.04
C ASP A 400 -17.77 11.10 -1.60
N ALA A 401 -18.24 10.23 -0.70
CA ALA A 401 -19.00 9.03 -1.05
C ALA A 401 -20.39 9.29 -1.70
N LYS A 402 -20.86 10.54 -1.73
CA LYS A 402 -22.12 10.97 -2.39
C LYS A 402 -21.88 11.61 -3.74
N ALA A 403 -20.63 11.91 -4.09
CA ALA A 403 -20.26 12.47 -5.37
C ALA A 403 -20.67 11.53 -6.52
N ASN A 404 -20.91 12.11 -7.69
CA ASN A 404 -21.15 11.31 -8.88
C ASN A 404 -19.90 10.47 -9.21
N PRO A 405 -20.06 9.23 -9.70
CA PRO A 405 -18.93 8.44 -10.17
C PRO A 405 -18.09 9.21 -11.19
N VAL A 406 -16.77 9.07 -11.09
CA VAL A 406 -15.84 9.66 -12.05
C VAL A 406 -16.10 9.07 -13.45
N ASP A 407 -16.26 9.93 -14.45
CA ASP A 407 -16.42 9.53 -15.85
C ASP A 407 -15.05 9.31 -16.50
N PHE A 408 -14.73 8.05 -16.79
CA PHE A 408 -13.46 7.64 -17.41
C PHE A 408 -13.55 7.47 -18.93
N THR A 409 -14.67 7.82 -19.58
CA THR A 409 -14.89 7.57 -21.02
C THR A 409 -13.80 8.22 -21.89
N ALA A 410 -13.46 9.48 -21.62
CA ALA A 410 -12.41 10.19 -22.35
C ALA A 410 -11.02 9.56 -22.11
N GLY A 411 -10.72 9.19 -20.86
CA GLY A 411 -9.47 8.52 -20.50
C GLY A 411 -9.33 7.15 -21.17
N ALA A 412 -10.39 6.34 -21.19
CA ALA A 412 -10.40 5.06 -21.88
C ALA A 412 -10.19 5.21 -23.40
N LYS A 413 -10.81 6.23 -24.02
CA LYS A 413 -10.54 6.57 -25.42
C LYS A 413 -9.07 6.92 -25.65
N GLU A 414 -8.48 7.73 -24.78
CA GLU A 414 -7.08 8.13 -24.88
C GLU A 414 -6.12 6.94 -24.72
N ILE A 415 -6.42 6.01 -23.81
CA ILE A 415 -5.67 4.75 -23.64
C ILE A 415 -5.77 3.88 -24.90
N LYS A 416 -6.97 3.78 -25.49
CA LYS A 416 -7.20 3.05 -26.73
C LYS A 416 -6.46 3.68 -27.91
N ASP A 417 -6.57 4.98 -28.10
CA ASP A 417 -5.88 5.73 -29.16
C ASP A 417 -4.34 5.65 -29.02
N PHE A 418 -3.85 5.53 -27.78
CA PHE A 418 -2.43 5.30 -27.51
C PHE A 418 -1.96 3.88 -27.88
N ASP A 419 -2.86 2.94 -28.14
CA ASP A 419 -2.57 1.52 -28.42
C ASP A 419 -1.87 0.83 -27.22
N ALA A 420 -2.38 1.09 -26.01
CA ALA A 420 -1.86 0.49 -24.78
C ALA A 420 -2.27 -0.98 -24.61
N ASP A 421 -1.30 -1.90 -24.56
CA ASP A 421 -1.53 -3.32 -24.25
C ASP A 421 -1.38 -3.66 -22.75
N ALA A 422 -1.14 -2.63 -21.93
CA ALA A 422 -1.12 -2.68 -20.47
C ALA A 422 -1.68 -1.39 -19.86
N VAL A 423 -2.40 -1.51 -18.74
CA VAL A 423 -2.88 -0.38 -17.94
C VAL A 423 -2.59 -0.64 -16.48
N LEU A 424 -1.80 0.25 -15.85
CA LEU A 424 -1.68 0.31 -14.39
C LEU A 424 -2.71 1.29 -13.84
N ILE A 425 -3.45 0.87 -12.82
CA ILE A 425 -4.50 1.66 -12.17
C ILE A 425 -4.10 1.90 -10.71
N ILE A 426 -3.74 3.16 -10.40
CA ILE A 426 -3.37 3.63 -9.07
C ILE A 426 -4.55 4.43 -8.51
N GLY A 427 -5.35 3.79 -7.65
CA GLY A 427 -6.64 4.29 -7.20
C GLY A 427 -7.18 3.46 -6.05
N PHE A 428 -8.35 3.83 -5.51
CA PHE A 428 -9.07 3.01 -4.53
C PHE A 428 -10.30 2.36 -5.17
N ALA A 429 -11.42 2.23 -4.44
CA ALA A 429 -12.65 1.62 -4.94
C ALA A 429 -13.20 2.31 -6.22
N GLU A 430 -13.05 3.63 -6.33
CA GLU A 430 -13.51 4.42 -7.48
C GLU A 430 -12.86 3.97 -8.80
N SER A 431 -11.68 3.36 -8.71
CA SER A 431 -10.90 2.93 -9.86
C SER A 431 -11.51 1.74 -10.61
N ALA A 432 -12.53 1.08 -10.06
CA ALA A 432 -13.35 0.11 -10.77
C ALA A 432 -14.02 0.72 -12.02
N GLN A 433 -14.32 2.02 -12.00
CA GLN A 433 -14.89 2.70 -13.17
C GLN A 433 -13.88 2.82 -14.33
N VAL A 434 -12.56 2.82 -14.07
CA VAL A 434 -11.53 2.76 -15.12
C VAL A 434 -11.65 1.45 -15.90
N ILE A 435 -11.74 0.32 -15.18
CA ILE A 435 -11.85 -1.03 -15.77
C ILE A 435 -13.13 -1.14 -16.61
N ARG A 436 -14.26 -0.63 -16.11
CA ARG A 436 -15.53 -0.60 -16.86
C ARG A 436 -15.41 0.24 -18.12
N ALA A 437 -14.82 1.43 -18.03
CA ALA A 437 -14.66 2.33 -19.17
C ALA A 437 -13.73 1.75 -20.25
N LEU A 438 -12.66 1.04 -19.87
CA LEU A 438 -11.80 0.32 -20.82
C LEU A 438 -12.59 -0.73 -21.61
N ALA A 439 -13.40 -1.53 -20.90
CA ALA A 439 -14.22 -2.55 -21.52
C ALA A 439 -15.33 -1.94 -22.40
N ASP A 440 -15.94 -0.81 -21.99
CA ASP A 440 -16.93 -0.06 -22.78
C ASP A 440 -16.33 0.60 -24.02
N ALA A 441 -15.04 0.97 -23.96
CA ALA A 441 -14.27 1.41 -25.12
C ALA A 441 -13.91 0.25 -26.08
N GLY A 442 -14.32 -0.99 -25.78
CA GLY A 442 -14.08 -2.18 -26.59
C GLY A 442 -12.66 -2.73 -26.48
N MET A 443 -11.96 -2.45 -25.37
CA MET A 443 -10.70 -3.11 -25.04
C MET A 443 -11.01 -4.44 -24.34
N GLU A 444 -10.44 -5.53 -24.85
CA GLU A 444 -10.61 -6.86 -24.29
C GLU A 444 -9.64 -7.03 -23.11
N ILE A 445 -10.16 -7.18 -21.89
CA ILE A 445 -9.31 -7.43 -20.73
C ILE A 445 -8.75 -8.85 -20.84
N ARG A 446 -7.43 -8.95 -20.89
CA ARG A 446 -6.71 -10.22 -21.05
C ARG A 446 -6.51 -10.90 -19.70
N HIS A 447 -6.92 -12.16 -19.64
CA HIS A 447 -6.71 -13.08 -18.52
C HIS A 447 -5.31 -13.71 -18.50
#